data_AF-A0A2L2Y9Q7-F1
#
_entry.id   AF-A0A2L2Y9Q7-F1
#
_cell.length_a   1.000
_cell.length_b   1.000
_cell.length_c   1.000
_cell.angle_alpha   90.00
_cell.angle_beta   90.00
_cell.angle_gamma   90.00
#
_symmetry.space_group_name_H-M   'P 1'
#
loop_
_entity.id
_entity.type
_entity.pdbx_description
1 polymer ?
#
loop_
_entity_poly.entity_id
_entity_poly.type
_entity_poly.pdbx_seq_one_letter_code
_entity_poly.pdbx_strand_id
1 'polypeptide(L)' 'MQKRSDLSDVQKGMIIGFRTKGGSISETTDFVNCSHAAVVKVYRAWQNGTIQNKRRGTCGAPRAKDGRGE' A
#
# COMPACT_ATOMS: atom_id res chain seq x y z
N MET A 1 -6.44 -9.31 23.56
CA MET A 1 -5.54 -8.79 22.51
C MET A 1 -6.21 -9.07 21.17
N GLN A 2 -6.78 -8.07 20.52
CA GLN A 2 -7.51 -8.28 19.26
C GLN A 2 -6.52 -8.77 18.22
N LYS A 3 -6.68 -10.03 17.78
CA LYS A 3 -5.82 -10.65 16.77
C LYS A 3 -6.01 -9.85 15.49
N ARG A 4 -5.06 -8.97 15.21
CA ARG A 4 -4.97 -8.20 13.96
C ARG A 4 -4.61 -9.24 12.89
N SER A 5 -5.60 -9.99 12.42
CA SER A 5 -5.43 -10.87 11.29
C SER A 5 -5.23 -9.94 10.09
N ASP A 6 -3.96 -9.63 9.83
CA ASP A 6 -3.58 -8.87 8.66
C ASP A 6 -4.10 -9.59 7.41
N LEU A 7 -4.75 -8.82 6.52
CA LEU A 7 -5.28 -9.34 5.27
C LEU A 7 -4.18 -10.08 4.50
N SER A 8 -4.54 -11.20 3.88
CA SER A 8 -3.63 -11.94 3.00
C SER A 8 -3.20 -11.06 1.83
N ASP A 9 -1.99 -11.27 1.31
CA ASP A 9 -1.48 -10.55 0.13
C ASP A 9 -2.41 -10.67 -1.08
N VAL A 10 -3.10 -11.81 -1.23
CA VAL A 10 -4.13 -12.01 -2.26
C VAL A 10 -5.29 -11.04 -2.06
N GLN A 11 -5.82 -10.92 -0.84
CA GLN A 11 -6.92 -10.00 -0.52
C GLN A 11 -6.49 -8.54 -0.68
N LYS A 12 -5.27 -8.20 -0.25
CA LYS A 12 -4.69 -6.85 -0.46
C LYS A 12 -4.59 -6.51 -1.95
N GLY A 13 -4.14 -7.47 -2.77
CA GLY A 13 -4.08 -7.34 -4.23
C GLY A 13 -5.46 -7.13 -4.86
N MET A 14 -6.47 -7.90 -4.42
CA MET A 14 -7.86 -7.73 -4.86
C MET A 14 -8.40 -6.34 -4.54
N ILE A 15 -8.19 -5.85 -3.31
CA ILE A 15 -8.62 -4.50 -2.87
C ILE A 15 -8.00 -3.42 -3.78
N ILE A 16 -6.69 -3.51 -4.02
CA ILE A 16 -5.97 -2.54 -4.85
C ILE A 16 -6.51 -2.60 -6.28
N GLY A 17 -6.58 -3.79 -6.88
CA GLY A 17 -7.04 -3.98 -8.26
C GLY A 17 -8.45 -3.45 -8.48
N PHE A 18 -9.38 -3.79 -7.58
CA PHE A 18 -10.76 -3.37 -7.68
C PHE A 18 -10.92 -1.85 -7.56
N ARG A 19 -10.22 -1.22 -6.59
CA ARG A 19 -10.23 0.24 -6.45
C ARG A 19 -9.55 0.96 -7.60
N THR A 20 -8.48 0.41 -8.19
CA THR A 20 -7.84 1.01 -9.36
C THR A 20 -8.72 1.00 -10.60
N LYS A 21 -9.66 0.04 -10.70
CA LYS A 21 -10.66 -0.04 -11.77
C LYS A 21 -11.87 0.88 -11.56
N GLY A 22 -11.88 1.66 -10.47
CA GLY A 22 -12.98 2.57 -10.13
C GLY A 22 -14.08 1.93 -9.27
N GLY A 23 -13.87 0.71 -8.76
CA GLY A 23 -14.82 0.04 -7.89
C GLY A 23 -15.12 0.81 -6.60
N SER A 24 -16.34 0.64 -6.10
CA SER A 24 -16.78 1.27 -4.85
C SER A 24 -16.24 0.55 -3.62
N ILE A 25 -16.12 1.26 -2.50
CA ILE A 25 -15.64 0.67 -1.23
C ILE A 25 -16.60 -0.44 -0.77
N SER A 26 -17.91 -0.20 -0.82
CA SER A 26 -18.93 -1.19 -0.42
C SER A 26 -18.89 -2.47 -1.26
N GLU A 27 -18.66 -2.33 -2.56
CA GLU A 27 -18.55 -3.47 -3.48
C GLU A 27 -17.26 -4.26 -3.23
N THR A 28 -16.17 -3.57 -2.89
CA THR A 28 -14.90 -4.21 -2.51
C THR A 28 -15.01 -4.97 -1.19
N THR A 29 -15.73 -4.43 -0.20
CA THR A 29 -15.91 -5.07 1.10
C THR A 29 -16.76 -6.32 1.01
N ASP A 30 -17.79 -6.30 0.17
CA ASP A 30 -18.62 -7.46 -0.13
C ASP A 30 -17.80 -8.55 -0.81
N PHE A 31 -17.03 -8.19 -1.85
CA PHE A 31 -16.18 -9.10 -2.62
C PHE A 31 -15.07 -9.77 -1.79
N VAL A 32 -14.37 -9.00 -0.95
CA VAL A 32 -13.24 -9.51 -0.14
C VAL A 32 -13.71 -10.07 1.21
N ASN A 33 -14.99 -9.86 1.54
CA ASN A 33 -15.60 -10.19 2.82
C ASN A 33 -14.82 -9.60 4.01
N CYS A 34 -14.44 -8.32 3.92
CA CYS A 34 -13.68 -7.65 4.97
C CYS A 34 -14.23 -6.25 5.29
N SER A 35 -13.80 -5.70 6.42
CA SER A 35 -14.30 -4.40 6.90
C SER A 35 -13.91 -3.24 5.97
N HIS A 36 -14.80 -2.27 5.83
CA HIS A 36 -14.55 -0.99 5.15
C HIS A 36 -13.25 -0.33 5.63
N ALA A 37 -12.97 -0.37 6.94
CA ALA A 37 -11.76 0.19 7.51
C ALA A 37 -10.48 -0.51 7.00
N ALA A 38 -10.54 -1.82 6.79
CA ALA A 38 -9.43 -2.59 6.26
C ALA A 38 -9.17 -2.25 4.78
N VAL A 39 -10.24 -2.17 3.97
CA VAL A 39 -10.18 -1.75 2.56
C VAL A 39 -9.56 -0.37 2.42
N VAL A 40 -10.05 0.61 3.18
CA VAL A 40 -9.52 1.99 3.17
C VAL A 40 -8.05 2.02 3.61
N LYS A 41 -7.68 1.26 4.65
CA LYS A 41 -6.31 1.21 5.14
C LYS A 41 -5.34 0.64 4.10
N VAL A 42 -5.70 -0.48 3.45
CA VAL A 42 -4.88 -1.10 2.39
C VAL A 42 -4.73 -0.15 1.21
N TYR A 43 -5.84 0.42 0.73
CA TYR A 43 -5.80 1.31 -0.43
C TYR A 43 -4.98 2.58 -0.16
N ARG A 44 -5.14 3.20 1.03
CA ARG A 44 -4.32 4.36 1.43
C ARG A 44 -2.84 4.00 1.54
N ALA A 45 -2.50 2.87 2.17
CA ALA A 45 -1.11 2.42 2.28
C ALA A 45 -0.46 2.21 0.89
N TRP A 46 -1.19 1.59 -0.04
CA TRP A 46 -0.74 1.42 -1.42
C TRP A 46 -0.59 2.75 -2.16
N GLN A 47 -1.55 3.66 -2.03
CA GLN A 47 -1.52 4.97 -2.70
C GLN A 47 -0.35 5.82 -2.18
N ASN A 48 -0.14 5.85 -0.85
CA ASN A 48 1.00 6.53 -0.23
C ASN A 48 2.33 5.89 -0.66
N GLY A 49 2.44 4.55 -0.67
CA GLY A 49 3.64 3.86 -1.13
C GLY A 49 3.94 4.12 -2.61
N THR A 50 2.92 4.16 -3.47
CA THR A 50 3.06 4.47 -4.90
C THR A 50 3.48 5.93 -5.11
N ILE A 51 2.90 6.88 -4.38
CA ILE A 51 3.27 8.30 -4.45
C ILE A 51 4.69 8.52 -3.93
N GLN A 52 5.07 7.89 -2.82
CA GLN A 52 6.43 7.98 -2.30
C GLN A 52 7.45 7.31 -3.23
N ASN A 53 7.11 6.19 -3.86
CA ASN A 53 7.97 5.54 -4.85
C ASN A 53 8.15 6.40 -6.10
N LYS A 54 7.10 7.07 -6.60
CA LYS A 54 7.22 8.06 -7.70
C LYS A 54 8.15 9.22 -7.32
N ARG A 55 8.00 9.76 -6.11
CA ARG A 55 8.86 10.85 -5.60
C ARG A 55 10.31 10.41 -5.41
N ARG A 56 10.56 9.14 -5.05
CA ARG A 56 11.92 8.60 -4.95
C ARG A 56 12.59 8.42 -6.31
N GLY A 57 11.82 8.32 -7.40
CA GLY A 57 12.36 8.33 -8.76
C GLY A 57 12.87 9.69 -9.25
N THR A 58 12.63 10.77 -8.50
CA THR A 58 13.01 12.15 -8.90
C THR A 58 13.94 12.85 -7.92
N CYS A 59 14.53 12.15 -6.95
CA CYS A 59 15.45 12.75 -6.00
C CYS A 59 16.73 11.91 -5.82
N GLY A 60 17.78 12.34 -6.52
CA GLY A 60 19.15 12.42 -5.98
C GLY A 60 19.95 11.12 -5.97
N ALA A 61 21.08 11.17 -6.69
CA ALA A 61 22.16 10.18 -6.76
C ALA A 61 22.49 9.46 -5.44
N PRO A 62 23.03 8.23 -5.50
CA PRO A 62 23.61 7.58 -4.33
C PRO A 62 24.75 8.46 -3.80
N ARG A 63 24.56 9.06 -2.62
CA ARG A 63 25.66 9.70 -1.90
C ARG A 63 26.65 8.61 -1.55
N ALA A 64 27.76 8.58 -2.29
CA ALA A 64 28.98 7.90 -1.90
C ALA A 64 29.30 8.30 -0.45
N LYS A 65 29.26 7.33 0.46
CA LYS A 65 29.98 7.46 1.72
C LYS A 65 31.42 7.10 1.37
N ASP A 66 32.22 8.11 1.02
CA ASP A 66 33.67 8.00 1.12
C ASP A 66 33.99 7.87 2.61
N GLY A 67 34.31 6.65 3.03
CA GLY A 67 34.87 6.38 4.34
C GLY A 67 36.37 6.61 4.27
N ARG A 68 36.79 7.88 4.31
CA ARG A 68 38.20 8.26 4.51
C ARG A 68 38.36 8.88 5.90
N GLY A 69 39.24 8.27 6.70
CA GLY A 69 39.76 8.86 7.93
C GLY A 69 40.09 7.81 8.98
N GLU A 70 41.29 7.23 8.85
CA GLU A 70 42.07 6.71 9.98
C GLU A 70 42.38 7.86 10.95
#